data_AF-A0A0D2AHR7-F1
#
_entry.id   AF-A0A0D2AHR7-F1
#
_cell.length_a   1.000
_cell.length_b   1.000
_cell.length_c   1.000
_cell.angle_alpha   90.00
_cell.angle_beta   90.00
_cell.angle_gamma   90.00
#
_symmetry.space_group_name_H-M   'P 1'
#
loop_
_entity.id
_entity.type
_entity.pdbx_description
1 polymer ?
#
loop_
_entity_poly.entity_id
_entity_poly.type
_entity_poly.pdbx_seq_one_letter_code
_entity_poly.pdbx_strand_id
1 'polypeptide(L)'
;MRPAIRLLAAVSKRLEPGSPTGLAGLTTHGAPRSALIFLYTSTLRKLQQIPEHSVYRQATEALTKQRLSIIESVKPAGYDSWLEKVQWQIHNRGESYRKNFGLENEGEAVGAFAYTRFKDPENLKPTSGDHAGEIPDAMKDEVPDSIVEIEPEPQMTLEQVQEIEEKIGAGLLEEVIQVAEGEMRLVDKMIASKVWEPLEEQAPEGQWSYFERGAH
;
A
#
# COMPACT_ATOMS: atom_id res chain seq x y z
N MET A 1 1.53 22.63 2.12
CA MET A 1 0.81 23.65 1.32
C MET A 1 -0.40 22.94 0.74
N ARG A 2 -1.64 23.33 1.07
CA ARG A 2 -2.85 22.58 0.66
C ARG A 2 -3.26 23.00 -0.76
N PRO A 3 -3.44 22.08 -1.73
CA PRO A 3 -3.84 22.45 -3.09
C PRO A 3 -5.29 22.96 -3.11
N ALA A 4 -5.51 24.13 -3.71
CA ALA A 4 -6.80 24.83 -3.71
C ALA A 4 -7.97 24.03 -4.31
N ILE A 5 -7.68 23.07 -5.20
CA ILE A 5 -8.68 22.27 -5.90
C ILE A 5 -9.37 21.26 -4.96
N ARG A 6 -8.67 20.74 -3.94
CA ARG A 6 -9.28 19.86 -2.92
C ARG A 6 -10.27 20.58 -2.01
N LEU A 7 -10.23 21.91 -1.93
CA LEU A 7 -11.20 22.67 -1.12
C LEU A 7 -12.62 22.58 -1.67
N LEU A 8 -12.80 22.31 -2.97
CA LEU A 8 -14.13 22.09 -3.55
C LEU A 8 -14.81 20.81 -3.03
N ALA A 9 -14.01 19.81 -2.61
CA ALA A 9 -14.51 18.59 -1.97
C ALA A 9 -15.01 18.82 -0.52
N ALA A 10 -14.81 20.02 0.05
CA ALA A 10 -15.41 20.38 1.34
C ALA A 10 -16.95 20.34 1.32
N VAL A 11 -17.56 20.44 0.13
CA VAL A 11 -19.02 20.36 -0.05
C VAL A 11 -19.55 18.93 0.15
N SER A 12 -18.85 17.92 -0.37
CA SER A 12 -19.23 16.50 -0.27
C SER A 12 -18.76 15.83 1.02
N LYS A 13 -17.92 16.48 1.83
CA LYS A 13 -17.25 15.95 3.04
C LYS A 13 -16.37 14.70 2.81
N ARG A 14 -16.32 14.19 1.58
CA ARG A 14 -15.58 13.01 1.12
C ARG A 14 -14.87 13.32 -0.19
N LEU A 15 -13.78 12.62 -0.43
CA LEU A 15 -13.00 12.74 -1.65
C LEU A 15 -13.51 11.73 -2.70
N GLU A 16 -13.99 12.24 -3.83
CA GLU A 16 -14.46 11.39 -4.93
C GLU A 16 -13.27 10.70 -5.62
N PRO A 17 -13.26 9.35 -5.75
CA PRO A 17 -12.22 8.62 -6.47
C PRO A 17 -12.09 9.12 -7.91
N GLY A 18 -10.87 9.27 -8.41
CA GLY A 18 -10.59 9.75 -9.77
C GLY A 18 -10.69 11.27 -9.96
N SER A 19 -11.13 12.02 -8.94
CA SER A 19 -11.10 13.48 -8.99
C SER A 19 -9.65 14.02 -9.03
N PRO A 20 -9.40 15.18 -9.67
CA PRO A 20 -8.07 15.76 -9.71
C PRO A 20 -7.63 16.27 -8.32
N THR A 21 -6.43 15.90 -7.90
CA THR A 21 -5.84 16.37 -6.62
C THR A 21 -5.31 17.80 -6.68
N GLY A 22 -5.13 18.34 -7.89
CA GLY A 22 -4.46 19.61 -8.18
C GLY A 22 -3.00 19.46 -8.58
N LEU A 23 -2.45 18.24 -8.54
CA LEU A 23 -1.17 17.88 -9.15
C LEU A 23 -1.42 17.18 -10.50
N ALA A 24 -0.62 17.53 -11.51
CA ALA A 24 -0.76 16.96 -12.85
C ALA A 24 -0.46 15.45 -12.83
N GLY A 25 -1.36 14.65 -13.40
CA GLY A 25 -1.20 13.19 -13.46
C GLY A 25 -1.47 12.45 -12.14
N LEU A 26 -1.93 13.14 -11.08
CA LEU A 26 -2.25 12.53 -9.80
C LEU A 26 -3.74 12.68 -9.48
N THR A 27 -4.47 11.57 -9.53
CA THR A 27 -5.91 11.49 -9.22
C THR A 27 -6.15 10.96 -7.82
N THR A 28 -7.24 11.39 -7.19
CA THR A 28 -7.68 10.95 -5.87
C THR A 28 -7.88 9.44 -5.82
N HIS A 29 -7.28 8.79 -4.82
CA HIS A 29 -7.40 7.35 -4.63
C HIS A 29 -8.68 7.01 -3.82
N GLY A 30 -9.40 5.94 -4.17
CA GLY A 30 -10.67 5.60 -3.51
C GLY A 30 -10.53 4.92 -2.15
N ALA A 31 -9.46 4.16 -1.93
CA ALA A 31 -9.15 3.51 -0.65
C ALA A 31 -7.65 3.65 -0.27
N PRO A 32 -7.16 4.88 0.00
CA PRO A 32 -5.71 5.10 0.17
C PRO A 32 -5.14 4.46 1.43
N ARG A 33 -5.97 4.27 2.47
CA ARG A 33 -5.56 3.66 3.74
C ARG A 33 -5.17 2.20 3.57
N SER A 34 -6.05 1.36 3.02
CA SER A 34 -5.76 -0.05 2.77
C SER A 34 -4.60 -0.25 1.80
N ALA A 35 -4.50 0.60 0.76
CA ALA A 35 -3.35 0.63 -0.14
C ALA A 35 -2.02 0.86 0.59
N LEU A 36 -1.96 1.87 1.46
CA LEU A 36 -0.76 2.17 2.24
C LEU A 36 -0.43 1.07 3.25
N ILE A 37 -1.43 0.51 3.95
CA ILE A 37 -1.23 -0.62 4.86
C ILE A 37 -0.63 -1.81 4.11
N PHE A 38 -1.16 -2.15 2.94
CA PHE A 38 -0.63 -3.23 2.11
C PHE A 38 0.80 -2.96 1.66
N LEU A 39 1.08 -1.76 1.14
CA LEU A 39 2.43 -1.40 0.68
C LEU A 39 3.45 -1.44 1.83
N TYR A 40 3.12 -0.86 2.98
CA TYR A 40 4.03 -0.83 4.13
C TYR A 40 4.27 -2.21 4.74
N THR A 41 3.22 -3.03 4.89
CA THR A 41 3.38 -4.41 5.38
C THR A 41 4.20 -5.26 4.40
N SER A 42 3.99 -5.10 3.09
CA SER A 42 4.78 -5.75 2.05
C SER A 42 6.25 -5.32 2.09
N THR A 43 6.51 -4.02 2.22
CA THR A 43 7.87 -3.47 2.37
C THR A 43 8.55 -4.03 3.62
N LEU A 44 7.87 -4.06 4.77
CA LEU A 44 8.41 -4.62 6.02
C LEU A 44 8.77 -6.10 5.87
N ARG A 45 8.00 -6.91 5.13
CA ARG A 45 8.38 -8.30 4.84
C ARG A 45 9.61 -8.41 3.98
N LYS A 46 9.69 -7.62 2.90
CA LYS A 46 10.88 -7.63 2.03
C LYS A 46 12.14 -7.21 2.79
N LEU A 47 12.03 -6.24 3.70
CA LEU A 47 13.13 -5.79 4.54
C LEU A 47 13.70 -6.90 5.45
N GLN A 48 12.93 -7.95 5.77
CA GLN A 48 13.45 -9.09 6.55
C GLN A 48 14.60 -9.84 5.85
N GLN A 49 14.70 -9.73 4.51
CA GLN A 49 15.80 -10.32 3.74
C GLN A 49 17.12 -9.55 3.89
N ILE A 50 17.06 -8.29 4.32
CA ILE A 50 18.23 -7.45 4.56
C ILE A 50 18.74 -7.70 6.00
N PRO A 51 20.04 -7.74 6.28
CA PRO A 51 20.54 -7.93 7.65
C PRO A 51 20.13 -6.81 8.62
N GLU A 52 19.89 -7.14 9.91
CA GLU A 52 19.43 -6.19 10.95
C GLU A 52 20.41 -5.05 11.26
N HIS A 53 21.70 -5.26 11.02
CA HIS A 53 22.73 -4.23 11.21
C HIS A 53 22.80 -3.22 10.07
N SER A 54 22.09 -3.46 8.96
CA SER A 54 22.04 -2.52 7.85
C SER A 54 21.36 -1.22 8.27
N VAL A 55 22.06 -0.09 8.14
CA VAL A 55 21.51 1.24 8.44
C VAL A 55 20.28 1.52 7.57
N TYR A 56 20.29 1.06 6.32
CA TYR A 56 19.15 1.19 5.41
C TYR A 56 17.92 0.47 5.97
N ARG A 57 18.07 -0.78 6.43
CA ARG A 57 16.96 -1.54 7.04
C ARG A 57 16.42 -0.84 8.29
N GLN A 58 17.30 -0.39 9.18
CA GLN A 58 16.89 0.28 10.43
C GLN A 58 16.10 1.56 10.15
N ALA A 59 16.60 2.41 9.25
CA ALA A 59 15.95 3.66 8.89
C ALA A 59 14.59 3.44 8.20
N THR A 60 14.53 2.53 7.23
CA THR A 60 13.31 2.21 6.49
C THR A 60 12.26 1.53 7.36
N GLU A 61 12.65 0.60 8.23
CA GLU A 61 11.73 -0.02 9.19
C GLU A 61 11.15 1.02 10.16
N ALA A 62 11.99 1.89 10.74
CA ALA A 62 11.53 2.91 11.68
C ALA A 62 10.52 3.86 11.03
N LEU A 63 10.84 4.37 9.84
CA LEU A 63 9.96 5.26 9.07
C LEU A 63 8.66 4.56 8.68
N THR A 64 8.74 3.31 8.19
CA THR A 64 7.57 2.54 7.75
C THR A 64 6.65 2.22 8.92
N LYS A 65 7.19 1.76 10.06
CA LYS A 65 6.44 1.49 11.29
C LYS A 65 5.76 2.74 11.84
N GLN A 66 6.45 3.88 11.84
CA GLN A 66 5.87 5.16 12.25
C GLN A 66 4.67 5.53 11.37
N ARG A 67 4.83 5.49 10.05
CA ARG A 67 3.75 5.83 9.12
C ARG A 67 2.58 4.86 9.19
N LEU A 68 2.86 3.56 9.34
CA LEU A 68 1.84 2.54 9.53
C LEU A 68 1.01 2.80 10.80
N SER A 69 1.66 3.10 11.92
CA SER A 69 1.00 3.44 13.19
C SER A 69 0.06 4.66 13.04
N ILE A 70 0.48 5.70 12.32
CA ILE A 70 -0.37 6.87 12.04
C ILE A 70 -1.61 6.47 11.25
N ILE A 71 -1.46 5.65 10.21
CA ILE A 71 -2.56 5.23 9.32
C ILE A 71 -3.54 4.28 10.02
N GLU A 72 -3.03 3.39 10.88
CA GLU A 72 -3.86 2.48 11.67
C GLU A 72 -4.70 3.22 12.72
N SER A 73 -4.20 4.36 13.23
CA SER A 73 -4.90 5.16 14.23
C SER A 73 -6.21 5.80 13.73
N VAL A 74 -6.35 6.00 12.41
CA VAL A 74 -7.52 6.64 11.79
C VAL A 74 -8.32 5.58 11.02
N LYS A 75 -9.55 5.32 11.46
CA LYS A 75 -10.46 4.35 10.83
C LYS A 75 -11.73 5.01 10.29
N PRO A 76 -12.20 4.67 9.08
CA PRO A 76 -13.48 5.17 8.59
C PRO A 76 -14.65 4.54 9.35
N ALA A 77 -15.78 5.24 9.40
CA ALA A 77 -16.99 4.72 10.02
C ALA A 77 -17.51 3.50 9.23
N GLY A 78 -17.86 2.41 9.95
CA GLY A 78 -18.29 1.15 9.34
C GLY A 78 -17.15 0.27 8.81
N TYR A 79 -15.90 0.60 9.10
CA TYR A 79 -14.75 -0.23 8.71
C TYR A 79 -14.78 -1.61 9.36
N ASP A 80 -15.09 -1.70 10.65
CA ASP A 80 -15.01 -2.97 11.37
C ASP A 80 -16.06 -3.97 10.88
N SER A 81 -17.28 -3.51 10.58
CA SER A 81 -18.33 -4.36 9.99
C SER A 81 -18.03 -4.75 8.54
N TRP A 82 -17.42 -3.85 7.76
CA TRP A 82 -16.91 -4.20 6.43
C TRP A 82 -15.80 -5.25 6.52
N LEU A 83 -14.88 -5.11 7.48
CA LEU A 83 -13.77 -6.04 7.68
C LEU A 83 -14.28 -7.45 8.03
N GLU A 84 -15.25 -7.57 8.93
CA GLU A 84 -15.88 -8.85 9.27
C GLU A 84 -16.50 -9.53 8.05
N LYS A 85 -17.23 -8.76 7.21
CA LYS A 85 -17.81 -9.28 5.95
C LYS A 85 -16.73 -9.77 4.99
N VAL A 86 -15.68 -8.98 4.78
CA VAL A 86 -14.60 -9.34 3.86
C VAL A 86 -13.82 -10.55 4.38
N GLN A 87 -13.53 -10.62 5.68
CA GLN A 87 -12.90 -11.78 6.29
C GLN A 87 -13.74 -13.05 6.11
N TRP A 88 -15.05 -12.96 6.35
CA TRP A 88 -15.98 -14.07 6.11
C TRP A 88 -15.97 -14.50 4.64
N GLN A 89 -15.99 -13.55 3.70
CA GLN A 89 -15.92 -13.83 2.26
C GLN A 89 -14.60 -14.52 1.86
N ILE A 90 -13.47 -14.07 2.41
CA ILE A 90 -12.15 -14.65 2.14
C ILE A 90 -12.05 -16.04 2.75
N HIS A 91 -12.45 -16.22 4.00
CA HIS A 91 -12.39 -17.51 4.70
C HIS A 91 -13.17 -18.60 3.97
N ASN A 92 -14.40 -18.29 3.54
CA ASN A 92 -15.27 -19.25 2.87
C ASN A 92 -14.84 -19.59 1.43
N ARG A 93 -13.93 -18.81 0.83
CA ARG A 93 -13.55 -18.92 -0.59
C ARG A 93 -12.03 -18.90 -0.78
N GLY A 94 -11.29 -19.20 0.29
CA GLY A 94 -9.88 -18.84 0.48
C GLY A 94 -8.89 -19.41 -0.53
N GLU A 95 -9.19 -20.55 -1.17
CA GLU A 95 -8.25 -21.16 -2.13
C GLU A 95 -8.12 -20.35 -3.43
N SER A 96 -9.23 -19.93 -4.05
CA SER A 96 -9.19 -19.14 -5.29
C SER A 96 -8.60 -17.73 -5.06
N TYR A 97 -8.87 -17.13 -3.90
CA TYR A 97 -8.32 -15.81 -3.55
C TYR A 97 -6.83 -15.86 -3.18
N ARG A 98 -6.36 -16.85 -2.40
CA ARG A 98 -4.94 -17.01 -2.05
C ARG A 98 -4.08 -17.26 -3.30
N LYS A 99 -4.57 -18.09 -4.22
CA LYS A 99 -3.84 -18.50 -5.44
C LYS A 99 -3.63 -17.34 -6.42
N ASN A 100 -4.62 -16.46 -6.58
CA ASN A 100 -4.52 -15.32 -7.51
C ASN A 100 -3.54 -14.23 -7.05
N PHE A 101 -3.34 -14.07 -5.74
CA PHE A 101 -2.47 -13.01 -5.19
C PHE A 101 -1.16 -13.52 -4.58
N GLY A 102 -0.92 -14.84 -4.54
CA GLY A 102 0.32 -15.42 -4.00
C GLY A 102 0.52 -15.12 -2.51
N LEU A 103 -0.56 -15.01 -1.74
CA LEU A 103 -0.52 -14.60 -0.34
C LEU A 103 -0.53 -15.80 0.61
N GLU A 104 0.41 -15.84 1.54
CA GLU A 104 0.54 -16.94 2.51
C GLU A 104 -0.42 -16.82 3.71
N ASN A 105 -0.90 -15.61 4.05
CA ASN A 105 -1.75 -15.33 5.21
C ASN A 105 -3.07 -14.59 4.88
N GLU A 106 -4.16 -14.93 5.59
CA GLU A 106 -5.52 -14.39 5.37
C GLU A 106 -5.64 -12.86 5.57
N GLY A 107 -4.91 -12.28 6.54
CA GLY A 107 -4.96 -10.84 6.84
C GLY A 107 -4.40 -9.95 5.73
N GLU A 108 -3.60 -10.51 4.84
CA GLU A 108 -2.91 -9.79 3.75
C GLU A 108 -3.76 -9.70 2.49
N ALA A 109 -4.67 -10.68 2.32
CA ALA A 109 -5.58 -10.76 1.19
C ALA A 109 -6.52 -9.56 1.12
N VAL A 110 -6.95 -9.03 2.27
CA VAL A 110 -7.81 -7.83 2.35
C VAL A 110 -7.10 -6.60 1.78
N GLY A 111 -5.86 -6.35 2.22
CA GLY A 111 -5.07 -5.19 1.78
C GLY A 111 -4.64 -5.29 0.32
N ALA A 112 -4.20 -6.48 -0.11
CA ALA A 112 -3.83 -6.74 -1.49
C ALA A 112 -5.01 -6.57 -2.45
N PHE A 113 -6.20 -7.06 -2.06
CA PHE A 113 -7.42 -6.90 -2.83
C PHE A 113 -7.79 -5.42 -3.00
N ALA A 114 -7.79 -4.66 -1.91
CA ALA A 114 -8.11 -3.23 -1.95
C ALA A 114 -7.12 -2.45 -2.84
N TYR A 115 -5.82 -2.75 -2.76
CA TYR A 115 -4.78 -2.11 -3.55
C TYR A 115 -4.85 -2.47 -5.05
N THR A 116 -4.97 -3.76 -5.37
CA THR A 116 -4.94 -4.25 -6.77
C THR A 116 -6.19 -3.86 -7.56
N ARG A 117 -7.34 -3.70 -6.90
CA ARG A 117 -8.58 -3.25 -7.55
C ARG A 117 -8.50 -1.86 -8.14
N PHE A 118 -7.81 -0.94 -7.46
CA PHE A 118 -7.66 0.43 -7.95
C PHE A 118 -6.58 0.56 -9.03
N LYS A 119 -5.56 -0.30 -9.00
CA LYS A 119 -4.43 -0.21 -9.92
C LYS A 119 -4.68 -0.93 -11.25
N ASP A 120 -5.22 -2.15 -11.20
CA ASP A 120 -5.48 -2.98 -12.37
C ASP A 120 -6.77 -3.83 -12.15
N PRO A 121 -7.96 -3.27 -12.41
CA PRO A 121 -9.23 -3.97 -12.17
C PRO A 121 -9.40 -5.25 -13.02
N GLU A 122 -8.66 -5.40 -14.12
CA GLU A 122 -8.71 -6.60 -14.96
C GLU A 122 -8.02 -7.82 -14.34
N ASN A 123 -7.01 -7.62 -13.48
CA ASN A 123 -6.26 -8.71 -12.82
C ASN A 123 -7.07 -9.41 -11.71
N LEU A 124 -8.27 -8.92 -11.40
CA LEU A 124 -9.18 -9.49 -10.40
C LEU A 124 -10.21 -10.45 -10.97
N LYS A 125 -10.26 -10.65 -12.30
CA LYS A 125 -11.16 -11.61 -12.90
C LYS A 125 -10.69 -13.03 -12.53
N PRO A 126 -11.55 -13.87 -11.90
CA PRO A 126 -11.17 -15.25 -11.60
C PRO A 126 -10.83 -15.98 -12.91
N THR A 127 -9.74 -16.75 -12.91
CA THR A 127 -9.42 -17.66 -14.00
C THR A 127 -10.54 -18.68 -14.16
N SER A 128 -11.14 -18.72 -15.35
CA SER A 128 -12.18 -19.68 -15.71
C SER A 128 -11.62 -21.11 -15.60
N GLY A 129 -11.90 -21.80 -14.49
CA GLY A 129 -11.49 -23.20 -14.32
C GLY A 129 -11.38 -23.74 -12.89
N ASP A 130 -11.40 -22.91 -11.85
CA ASP A 130 -11.32 -23.41 -10.47
C ASP A 130 -12.73 -23.73 -9.94
N HIS A 131 -13.08 -25.03 -9.90
CA HIS A 131 -14.34 -25.52 -9.34
C HIS A 131 -14.39 -25.28 -7.82
N ALA A 132 -15.27 -24.39 -7.37
CA ALA A 132 -15.64 -24.28 -5.97
C ALA A 132 -16.24 -25.62 -5.49
N GLY A 133 -15.86 -26.08 -4.29
CA GLY A 133 -16.46 -27.27 -3.68
C GLY A 133 -17.99 -27.17 -3.65
N GLU A 134 -18.67 -28.32 -3.74
CA GLU A 134 -20.13 -28.39 -3.83
C GLU A 134 -20.80 -27.57 -2.71
N ILE A 135 -21.54 -26.54 -3.12
CA ILE A 135 -22.36 -25.70 -2.24
C ILE A 135 -23.52 -26.59 -1.72
N PRO A 136 -23.78 -26.63 -0.39
CA PRO A 136 -24.95 -27.31 0.17
C PRO A 136 -26.23 -26.85 -0.52
N ASP A 137 -27.12 -27.78 -0.87
CA ASP A 137 -28.32 -27.54 -1.71
C ASP A 137 -29.19 -26.37 -1.22
N ALA A 138 -29.19 -26.10 0.10
CA ALA A 138 -29.94 -25.01 0.72
C ALA A 138 -29.39 -23.59 0.44
N MET A 139 -28.19 -23.46 -0.13
CA MET A 139 -27.54 -22.17 -0.43
C MET A 139 -27.30 -21.95 -1.93
N LYS A 140 -27.69 -22.90 -2.80
CA LYS A 140 -27.51 -22.79 -4.25
C LYS A 140 -28.35 -21.67 -4.88
N ASP A 141 -29.49 -21.33 -4.29
CA ASP A 141 -30.40 -20.30 -4.82
C ASP A 141 -29.99 -18.86 -4.42
N GLU A 142 -29.07 -18.69 -3.46
CA GLU A 142 -28.64 -17.38 -2.95
C GLU A 142 -27.24 -16.94 -3.42
N VAL A 143 -26.45 -17.84 -4.04
CA VAL A 143 -25.08 -17.51 -4.48
C VAL A 143 -25.05 -17.36 -6.00
N PRO A 144 -25.17 -16.13 -6.55
CA PRO A 144 -25.05 -15.91 -7.98
C PRO A 144 -23.62 -16.20 -8.43
N ASP A 145 -23.51 -17.02 -9.49
CA ASP A 145 -22.29 -17.51 -10.15
C ASP A 145 -21.50 -16.41 -10.92
N SER A 146 -21.74 -15.14 -10.62
CA SER A 146 -21.09 -13.99 -11.23
C SER A 146 -20.06 -13.41 -10.26
N ILE A 147 -18.79 -13.33 -10.68
CA ILE A 147 -17.67 -12.55 -10.12
C ILE A 147 -18.12 -11.69 -8.93
N VAL A 148 -18.03 -12.23 -7.72
CA VAL A 148 -18.49 -11.54 -6.50
C VAL A 148 -17.66 -10.28 -6.33
N GLU A 149 -18.25 -9.15 -6.71
CA GLU A 149 -17.73 -7.82 -6.45
C GLU A 149 -17.68 -7.65 -4.93
N ILE A 150 -16.51 -7.84 -4.32
CA ILE A 150 -16.30 -7.47 -2.91
C ILE A 150 -16.72 -6.01 -2.77
N GLU A 151 -17.44 -5.62 -1.73
CA GLU A 151 -17.82 -4.22 -1.55
C GLU A 151 -16.56 -3.35 -1.36
N PRO A 152 -16.44 -2.16 -1.99
CA PRO A 152 -15.31 -1.28 -1.77
C PRO A 152 -15.22 -0.82 -0.31
N GLU A 153 -14.00 -0.56 0.19
CA GLU A 153 -13.79 -0.03 1.54
C GLU A 153 -14.61 1.26 1.74
N PRO A 154 -15.26 1.45 2.91
CA PRO A 154 -15.90 2.70 3.25
C PRO A 154 -14.92 3.87 3.12
N GLN A 155 -15.30 4.89 2.35
CA GLN A 155 -14.46 6.07 2.15
C GLN A 155 -14.23 6.83 3.46
N MET A 156 -13.00 7.33 3.64
CA MET A 156 -12.63 8.23 4.72
C MET A 156 -13.24 9.62 4.51
N THR A 157 -13.48 10.33 5.62
CA THR A 157 -13.88 11.74 5.55
C THR A 157 -12.69 12.62 5.16
N LEU A 158 -12.97 13.82 4.65
CA LEU A 158 -11.93 14.81 4.33
C LEU A 158 -11.08 15.17 5.56
N GLU A 159 -11.71 15.28 6.73
CA GLU A 159 -11.04 15.59 8.01
C GLU A 159 -10.07 14.49 8.41
N GLN A 160 -10.49 13.22 8.28
CA GLN A 160 -9.62 12.06 8.55
C GLN A 160 -8.42 12.02 7.60
N VAL A 161 -8.65 12.29 6.32
CA VAL A 161 -7.55 12.35 5.33
C VAL A 161 -6.57 13.47 5.70
N GLN A 162 -7.07 14.66 6.01
CA GLN A 162 -6.23 15.80 6.42
C GLN A 162 -5.43 15.49 7.68
N GLU A 163 -6.04 14.85 8.67
CA GLU A 163 -5.35 14.46 9.90
C GLU A 163 -4.16 13.53 9.61
N ILE A 164 -4.34 12.54 8.74
CA ILE A 164 -3.25 11.62 8.35
C ILE A 164 -2.16 12.39 7.59
N GLU A 165 -2.53 13.24 6.64
CA GLU A 165 -1.58 14.04 5.84
C GLU A 165 -0.73 14.97 6.71
N GLU A 166 -1.33 15.62 7.69
CA GLU A 166 -0.64 16.49 8.64
C GLU A 166 0.31 15.72 9.56
N LYS A 167 -0.14 14.57 10.08
CA LYS A 167 0.69 13.72 10.94
C LYS A 167 1.88 13.11 10.20
N ILE A 168 1.70 12.72 8.93
CA ILE A 168 2.78 12.18 8.10
C ILE A 168 3.72 13.31 7.63
N GLY A 169 3.18 14.48 7.31
CA GLY A 169 3.96 15.66 6.92
C GLY A 169 4.70 15.53 5.59
N ALA A 170 4.22 14.68 4.67
CA ALA A 170 4.92 14.33 3.42
C ALA A 170 4.08 14.59 2.15
N GLY A 171 3.18 15.57 2.17
CA GLY A 171 2.31 15.89 1.03
C GLY A 171 0.96 15.17 1.10
N LEU A 172 0.35 14.94 -0.05
CA LEU A 172 -0.94 14.25 -0.16
C LEU A 172 -0.78 12.73 0.01
N LEU A 173 -1.83 12.04 0.46
CA LEU A 173 -1.80 10.56 0.60
C LEU A 173 -1.44 9.85 -0.72
N GLU A 174 -1.84 10.37 -1.85
CA GLU A 174 -1.54 9.81 -3.17
C GLU A 174 -0.05 9.93 -3.51
N GLU A 175 0.62 11.02 -3.11
CA GLU A 175 2.07 11.14 -3.23
C GLU A 175 2.76 10.14 -2.29
N VAL A 176 2.24 9.98 -1.07
CA VAL A 176 2.75 9.01 -0.09
C VAL A 176 2.60 7.57 -0.62
N ILE A 177 1.53 7.24 -1.33
CA ILE A 177 1.36 5.96 -2.01
C ILE A 177 2.44 5.77 -3.07
N GLN A 178 2.66 6.75 -3.95
CA GLN A 178 3.71 6.67 -4.97
C GLN A 178 5.11 6.48 -4.35
N VAL A 179 5.39 7.18 -3.26
CA VAL A 179 6.64 7.02 -2.50
C VAL A 179 6.73 5.61 -1.91
N ALA A 180 5.66 5.08 -1.32
CA ALA A 180 5.65 3.73 -0.76
C ALA A 180 5.84 2.64 -1.83
N GLU A 181 5.25 2.81 -3.02
CA GLU A 181 5.52 1.94 -4.17
C GLU A 181 6.98 2.02 -4.64
N GLY A 182 7.53 3.24 -4.69
CA GLY A 182 8.92 3.49 -5.03
C GLY A 182 9.86 2.82 -4.03
N GLU A 183 9.57 2.95 -2.74
CA GLU A 183 10.34 2.32 -1.67
C GLU A 183 10.30 0.80 -1.78
N MET A 184 9.14 0.20 -2.04
CA MET A 184 9.02 -1.25 -2.20
C MET A 184 9.88 -1.76 -3.38
N ARG A 185 9.92 -1.02 -4.50
CA ARG A 185 10.79 -1.33 -5.65
C ARG A 185 12.27 -1.07 -5.34
N LEU A 186 12.55 -0.05 -4.53
CA LEU A 186 13.91 0.26 -4.09
C LEU A 186 14.45 -0.88 -3.24
N VAL A 187 13.67 -1.42 -2.30
CA VAL A 187 14.06 -2.56 -1.47
C VAL A 187 14.48 -3.75 -2.33
N ASP A 188 13.74 -4.07 -3.41
CA ASP A 188 14.13 -5.14 -4.33
C ASP A 188 15.52 -4.90 -4.96
N LYS A 189 15.81 -3.67 -5.36
CA LYS A 189 17.13 -3.29 -5.89
C LYS A 189 18.21 -3.34 -4.82
N MET A 190 17.92 -2.88 -3.61
CA MET A 190 18.86 -2.88 -2.48
C MET A 190 19.23 -4.30 -2.08
N ILE A 191 18.27 -5.24 -2.16
CA ILE A 191 18.51 -6.67 -1.95
C ILE A 191 19.45 -7.22 -3.04
N ALA A 192 19.19 -6.91 -4.30
CA ALA A 192 20.03 -7.35 -5.41
C ALA A 192 21.45 -6.77 -5.35
N SER A 193 21.58 -5.50 -4.97
CA SER A 193 22.86 -4.78 -4.90
C SER A 193 23.64 -4.99 -3.59
N LYS A 194 23.03 -5.63 -2.57
CA LYS A 194 23.66 -5.91 -1.27
C LYS A 194 24.43 -4.73 -0.67
N VAL A 195 23.82 -3.55 -0.68
CA VAL A 195 24.46 -2.27 -0.32
C VAL A 195 25.00 -2.17 1.12
N TRP A 196 24.71 -3.16 1.96
CA TRP A 196 25.17 -3.27 3.33
C TRP A 196 26.53 -3.97 3.46
N GLU A 197 27.04 -4.54 2.37
CA GLU A 197 28.39 -5.09 2.32
C GLU A 197 29.44 -3.96 2.27
N PRO A 198 30.70 -4.24 2.68
CA PRO A 198 31.79 -3.29 2.53
C PRO A 198 31.97 -2.86 1.07
N LEU A 199 32.58 -1.69 0.86
CA LEU A 199 32.91 -1.19 -0.48
C LEU A 199 33.66 -2.23 -1.31
N GLU A 200 33.16 -2.51 -2.52
CA GLU A 200 33.82 -3.41 -3.48
C GLU A 200 35.20 -2.87 -3.89
N GLU A 201 35.30 -1.54 -4.07
CA GLU A 201 36.52 -0.85 -4.43
C GLU A 201 36.75 0.34 -3.50
N GLN A 202 37.90 0.35 -2.82
CA GLN A 202 38.33 1.50 -2.03
C GLN A 202 38.85 2.60 -2.96
N ALA A 203 38.55 3.85 -2.63
CA ALA A 203 39.01 4.97 -3.42
C ALA A 203 40.56 5.01 -3.45
N PRO A 204 41.19 5.20 -4.62
CA PRO A 204 42.63 5.41 -4.73
C PRO A 204 43.09 6.61 -3.90
N GLU A 205 44.32 6.55 -3.39
CA GLU A 205 44.92 7.67 -2.67
C GLU A 205 44.94 8.92 -3.57
N GLY A 206 44.42 10.04 -3.06
CA GLY A 206 44.34 11.30 -3.79
C GLY A 206 43.07 11.51 -4.65
N GLN A 207 42.22 10.48 -4.87
CA GLN A 207 41.00 10.60 -5.68
C GLN A 207 40.03 11.69 -5.18
N TRP A 208 39.92 11.82 -3.86
CA TRP A 208 39.05 12.82 -3.21
C TRP A 208 39.84 14.00 -2.61
N SER A 209 41.10 14.17 -3.01
CA SER A 209 41.89 15.35 -2.68
C SER A 209 41.59 16.45 -3.70
N TYR A 210 41.01 17.55 -3.23
CA TYR A 210 40.71 18.71 -4.05
C TYR A 210 41.76 19.82 -3.84
N PHE A 211 41.72 20.83 -4.70
CA PHE A 211 42.59 22.00 -4.55
C PHE A 211 42.24 22.77 -3.27
N GLU A 212 43.07 22.62 -2.23
CA GLU A 212 42.97 23.45 -1.04
C GLU A 212 43.53 24.84 -1.33
N ARG A 213 42.79 25.89 -0.92
CA ARG A 213 43.30 27.28 -0.95
C ARG A 213 44.26 27.47 0.21
N GLY A 214 45.52 27.03 0.08
CA GLY A 214 46.44 27.05 1.22
C GLY A 214 47.89 26.69 0.95
N ALA A 215 48.48 27.15 -0.16
CA ALA A 215 49.93 27.19 -0.33
C ALA A 215 50.33 28.42 -1.16
N HIS A 216 50.35 29.59 -0.50
CA HIS A 216 51.07 30.78 -0.92
C HIS A 216 51.96 31.24 0.22
#